data_AF-A0A4V3ITN9-F1
#
_entry.id   AF-A0A4V3ITN9-F1
#
_cell.length_a   1.000
_cell.length_b   1.000
_cell.length_c   1.000
_cell.angle_alpha   90.00
_cell.angle_beta   90.00
_cell.angle_gamma   90.00
#
_symmetry.space_group_name_H-M   'P 1'
#
loop_
_entity.id
_entity.type
_entity.pdbx_description
1 polymer ?
#
loop_
_entity_poly.entity_id
_entity_poly.type
_entity_poly.pdbx_seq_one_letter_code
_entity_poly.pdbx_strand_id
1 'polypeptide(L)'
;MDDIPERLLDYLSASSLTVFWVSIRKRLECNGLSASGSVTVEVDADGADRLEGLLAKRVTPCRNRVKLDDLDVALQGAAERANLAAVTAAVTGSPLTDRRQAREDRAASTAELLSALEQAVVMGPPAQAQAFVESIRLSGVLTKAGRVVATEAISWFALGWAELTSALVFDDPDIESNPVFGLGELATIATGTAHGFDEGRLAARLMVRALAITFDEPVPAAGQDTRRLWERAGVATDDVSGTAMTWGFRPPGVNRWATMMRERADLGLVTHLTVQELRKADDVTFAEPGSVVFACENPQILSAAARAAVNVPLVCLSGQGSAVAWQVLRTLIRGGVTVRYHGDFDWPGVLIVNRVLFSGGVPWRMGADDYTAASITGPFEPLDGARRPTPWDEHLSRMMERTNAAVHEEAVVNILLGDLLA
;
A
#
# COMPACT_ATOMS: atom_id res chain seq x y z
N MET A 1 -42.33 -11.29 -26.64
CA MET A 1 -41.28 -10.69 -27.49
C MET A 1 -41.96 -10.66 -28.84
N ASP A 2 -42.90 -9.72 -28.96
CA ASP A 2 -44.00 -9.81 -29.93
C ASP A 2 -43.59 -9.03 -31.17
N ASP A 3 -43.52 -9.77 -32.28
CA ASP A 3 -42.62 -9.54 -33.40
C ASP A 3 -42.89 -8.25 -34.20
N ILE A 4 -41.79 -7.53 -34.47
CA ILE A 4 -41.72 -6.63 -35.62
C ILE A 4 -41.99 -7.49 -36.86
N PRO A 5 -42.91 -7.09 -37.78
CA PRO A 5 -43.25 -7.93 -38.93
C PRO A 5 -42.01 -8.36 -39.72
N GLU A 6 -41.90 -9.66 -40.03
CA GLU A 6 -40.74 -10.24 -40.71
C GLU A 6 -40.43 -9.54 -42.04
N ARG A 7 -41.47 -9.19 -42.81
CA ARG A 7 -41.35 -8.40 -44.05
C ARG A 7 -40.71 -7.02 -43.85
N LEU A 8 -41.01 -6.37 -42.72
CA LEU A 8 -40.42 -5.07 -42.38
C LEU A 8 -38.95 -5.26 -41.99
N LEU A 9 -38.64 -6.29 -41.20
CA LEU A 9 -37.26 -6.62 -40.85
C LEU A 9 -36.42 -6.97 -42.07
N ASP A 10 -36.93 -7.78 -43.00
CA ASP A 10 -36.25 -8.12 -44.25
C ASP A 10 -35.97 -6.87 -45.10
N TYR A 11 -36.95 -5.96 -45.19
CA TYR A 11 -36.80 -4.70 -45.91
C TYR A 11 -35.71 -3.81 -45.30
N LEU A 12 -35.65 -3.73 -43.97
CA LEU A 12 -34.71 -2.89 -43.22
C LEU A 12 -33.33 -3.52 -43.04
N SER A 13 -33.21 -4.85 -43.19
CA SER A 13 -31.95 -5.60 -43.08
C SER A 13 -31.16 -5.65 -44.39
N ALA A 14 -31.56 -4.88 -45.40
CA ALA A 14 -30.81 -4.76 -46.64
C ALA A 14 -29.37 -4.29 -46.40
N SER A 15 -28.43 -4.83 -47.17
CA SER A 15 -27.00 -4.49 -47.06
C SER A 15 -26.73 -2.99 -47.25
N SER A 16 -27.51 -2.32 -48.10
CA SER A 16 -27.46 -0.87 -48.34
C SER A 16 -27.74 -0.02 -47.08
N LEU A 17 -28.46 -0.56 -46.08
CA LEU A 17 -28.79 0.12 -44.83
C LEU A 17 -27.86 -0.26 -43.66
N THR A 18 -26.86 -1.12 -43.86
CA THR A 18 -26.02 -1.62 -42.76
C THR A 18 -25.25 -0.48 -42.07
N VAL A 19 -24.59 0.39 -42.83
CA VAL A 19 -23.83 1.54 -42.30
C VAL A 19 -24.76 2.54 -41.57
N PHE A 20 -25.98 2.68 -42.08
CA PHE A 20 -27.03 3.49 -41.46
C PHE A 20 -27.39 2.94 -40.07
N TRP A 21 -27.74 1.66 -39.96
CA TRP A 21 -28.12 1.06 -38.68
C TRP A 21 -26.98 1.02 -37.67
N VAL A 22 -25.73 0.84 -38.10
CA VAL A 22 -24.55 0.97 -37.22
C VAL A 22 -24.45 2.40 -36.65
N SER A 23 -24.72 3.41 -37.46
CA SER A 23 -24.67 4.81 -37.03
C SER A 23 -25.83 5.17 -36.09
N ILE A 24 -27.03 4.66 -36.37
CA ILE A 24 -28.21 4.79 -35.50
C ILE A 24 -27.96 4.11 -34.15
N ARG A 25 -27.49 2.85 -34.14
CA ARG A 25 -27.10 2.12 -32.93
C ARG A 25 -26.14 2.95 -32.08
N LYS A 26 -25.03 3.41 -32.66
CA LYS A 26 -24.04 4.22 -31.94
C LYS A 26 -24.67 5.48 -31.32
N ARG A 27 -25.58 6.14 -32.02
CA ARG A 27 -26.26 7.33 -31.52
C ARG A 27 -27.23 7.01 -30.39
N LEU A 28 -28.05 5.97 -30.52
CA LEU A 28 -29.00 5.51 -29.50
C LEU A 28 -28.26 5.10 -28.22
N GLU A 29 -27.20 4.30 -28.34
CA GLU A 29 -26.39 3.86 -27.20
C GLU A 29 -25.70 5.03 -26.47
N CYS A 30 -25.41 6.13 -27.17
CA CYS A 30 -24.84 7.33 -26.57
C CYS A 30 -25.87 8.32 -25.98
N ASN A 31 -27.15 8.19 -26.32
CA ASN A 31 -28.19 9.16 -25.97
C ASN A 31 -29.32 8.56 -25.12
N GLY A 32 -29.01 7.56 -24.29
CA GLY A 32 -30.00 6.96 -23.39
C GLY A 32 -31.11 6.19 -24.10
N LEU A 33 -30.82 5.60 -25.27
CA LEU A 33 -31.78 4.90 -26.13
C LEU A 33 -32.99 5.75 -26.58
N SER A 34 -32.89 7.08 -26.46
CA SER A 34 -33.92 8.01 -26.89
C SER A 34 -33.84 8.28 -28.40
N ALA A 35 -34.99 8.23 -29.08
CA ALA A 35 -35.16 8.64 -30.48
C ALA A 35 -35.11 10.18 -30.64
N SER A 36 -34.07 10.81 -30.11
CA SER A 36 -33.88 12.26 -30.17
C SER A 36 -32.56 12.67 -30.84
N GLY A 37 -32.61 13.78 -31.58
CA GLY A 37 -31.48 14.31 -32.35
C GLY A 37 -31.44 13.77 -33.79
N SER A 38 -30.26 13.79 -34.40
CA SER A 38 -30.10 13.42 -35.81
C SER A 38 -28.77 12.74 -36.06
N VAL A 39 -28.73 11.83 -37.03
CA VAL A 39 -27.52 11.18 -37.54
C VAL A 39 -27.30 11.60 -38.98
N THR A 40 -26.04 11.81 -39.36
CA THR A 40 -25.66 12.08 -40.75
C THR A 40 -24.97 10.84 -41.30
N VAL A 41 -25.52 10.27 -42.37
CA VAL A 41 -25.03 9.02 -42.99
C VAL A 41 -24.99 9.21 -44.50
N GLU A 42 -23.98 8.63 -45.14
CA GLU A 42 -23.95 8.46 -46.61
C GLU A 42 -24.65 7.17 -47.00
N VAL A 43 -25.53 7.26 -47.98
CA VAL A 43 -26.28 6.12 -48.52
C VAL A 43 -26.11 6.05 -50.02
N ASP A 44 -26.11 4.83 -50.57
CA ASP A 44 -26.12 4.58 -52.00
C ASP A 44 -27.54 4.74 -52.59
N ALA A 45 -27.70 4.46 -53.89
CA ALA A 45 -29.00 4.58 -54.57
C ALA A 45 -30.08 3.68 -53.95
N ASP A 46 -29.77 2.42 -53.66
CA ASP A 46 -30.72 1.48 -53.04
C ASP A 46 -31.08 1.91 -51.60
N GLY A 47 -30.10 2.36 -50.82
CA GLY A 47 -30.31 2.87 -49.47
C GLY A 47 -31.14 4.16 -49.45
N ALA A 48 -30.95 5.05 -50.43
CA ALA A 48 -31.75 6.26 -50.59
C ALA A 48 -33.21 5.92 -50.93
N ASP A 49 -33.46 5.05 -51.90
CA ASP A 49 -34.81 4.61 -52.27
C ASP A 49 -35.53 3.94 -51.08
N ARG A 50 -34.81 3.12 -50.31
CA ARG A 50 -35.38 2.46 -49.13
C ARG A 50 -35.75 3.42 -48.01
N LEU A 51 -34.88 4.39 -47.74
CA LEU A 51 -35.14 5.43 -46.74
C LEU A 51 -36.25 6.38 -47.19
N GLU A 52 -36.35 6.70 -48.47
CA GLU A 52 -37.44 7.48 -49.04
C GLU A 52 -38.78 6.77 -48.86
N GLY A 53 -38.83 5.46 -49.13
CA GLY A 53 -40.01 4.64 -48.89
C GLY A 53 -40.42 4.57 -47.42
N LEU A 54 -39.45 4.59 -46.49
CA LEU A 54 -39.72 4.56 -45.06
C LEU A 54 -40.17 5.93 -44.52
N LEU A 55 -39.46 7.00 -44.86
CA LEU A 55 -39.69 8.34 -44.32
C LEU A 55 -40.79 9.12 -45.05
N ALA A 56 -41.27 8.61 -46.19
CA ALA A 56 -42.18 9.31 -47.12
C ALA A 56 -41.68 10.73 -47.49
N LYS A 57 -40.36 10.89 -47.55
CA LYS A 57 -39.64 12.13 -47.86
C LYS A 57 -38.54 11.81 -48.85
N ARG A 58 -38.30 12.73 -49.79
CA ARG A 58 -37.27 12.54 -50.82
C ARG A 58 -35.87 12.38 -50.20
N VAL A 59 -35.17 11.30 -50.52
CA VAL A 59 -33.80 11.02 -50.05
C VAL A 59 -32.89 10.89 -51.26
N THR A 60 -31.75 11.58 -51.24
CA THR A 60 -30.78 11.54 -52.35
C THR A 60 -29.63 10.58 -52.04
N PRO A 61 -29.00 9.92 -53.04
CA PRO A 61 -27.90 8.97 -52.83
C PRO A 61 -26.58 9.69 -52.53
N CYS A 62 -26.52 10.33 -51.37
CA CYS A 62 -25.38 11.09 -50.87
C CYS A 62 -25.44 11.19 -49.34
N ARG A 63 -24.81 12.21 -48.78
CA ARG A 63 -24.83 12.48 -47.34
C ARG A 63 -26.17 13.08 -46.91
N ASN A 64 -26.92 12.33 -46.11
CA ASN A 64 -28.23 12.75 -45.62
C ASN A 64 -28.22 12.91 -44.10
N ARG A 65 -28.93 13.93 -43.60
CA ARG A 65 -29.20 14.12 -42.18
C ARG A 65 -30.59 13.58 -41.86
N VAL A 66 -30.65 12.50 -41.11
CA VAL A 66 -31.89 11.85 -40.68
C VAL A 66 -32.14 12.19 -39.22
N LYS A 67 -33.32 12.74 -38.91
CA LYS A 67 -33.73 12.94 -37.53
C LYS A 67 -34.32 11.66 -36.96
N LEU A 68 -33.99 11.34 -35.71
CA LEU A 68 -34.38 10.08 -35.09
C LEU A 68 -35.85 10.03 -34.68
N ASP A 69 -36.41 11.18 -34.33
CA ASP A 69 -37.84 11.37 -34.04
C ASP A 69 -38.70 11.12 -35.28
N ASP A 70 -38.32 11.70 -36.43
CA ASP A 70 -38.99 11.45 -37.71
C ASP A 70 -38.94 9.96 -38.10
N LEU A 71 -37.80 9.32 -37.86
CA LEU A 71 -37.60 7.90 -38.17
C LEU A 71 -38.39 6.97 -37.23
N ASP A 72 -38.44 7.30 -35.94
CA ASP A 72 -39.23 6.54 -34.96
C ASP A 72 -40.73 6.63 -35.25
N VAL A 73 -41.22 7.82 -35.61
CA VAL A 73 -42.61 8.02 -36.06
C VAL A 73 -42.90 7.22 -37.33
N ALA A 74 -41.98 7.21 -38.30
CA ALA A 74 -42.14 6.44 -39.53
C ALA A 74 -42.20 4.92 -39.26
N LEU A 75 -41.35 4.41 -38.37
CA LEU A 75 -41.35 2.99 -37.99
C LEU A 75 -42.63 2.60 -37.23
N GLN A 76 -43.09 3.44 -36.31
CA GLN A 76 -44.35 3.24 -35.60
C GLN A 76 -45.57 3.29 -36.54
N GLY A 77 -45.52 4.13 -37.59
CA GLY A 77 -46.53 4.19 -38.64
C GLY A 77 -46.55 2.93 -39.53
N ALA A 78 -45.39 2.29 -39.73
CA ALA A 78 -45.29 1.04 -40.49
C ALA A 78 -45.71 -0.19 -39.68
N ALA A 79 -45.48 -0.18 -38.36
CA ALA A 79 -45.96 -1.20 -37.44
C ALA A 79 -46.10 -0.63 -36.02
N GLU A 80 -47.26 -0.84 -35.40
CA GLU A 80 -47.68 -0.22 -34.12
C GLU A 80 -46.70 -0.45 -32.94
N ARG A 81 -45.88 -1.50 -33.00
CA ARG A 81 -44.89 -1.85 -31.96
C ARG A 81 -43.42 -1.67 -32.39
N ALA A 82 -43.16 -1.17 -33.60
CA ALA A 82 -41.82 -0.97 -34.13
C ALA A 82 -41.27 0.40 -33.71
N ASN A 83 -40.76 0.50 -32.49
CA ASN A 83 -39.96 1.66 -32.09
C ASN A 83 -38.51 1.53 -32.60
N LEU A 84 -37.85 2.67 -32.77
CA LEU A 84 -36.51 2.77 -33.33
C LEU A 84 -35.48 1.92 -32.58
N ALA A 85 -35.55 1.84 -31.25
CA ALA A 85 -34.63 1.06 -30.44
C ALA A 85 -34.81 -0.45 -30.65
N ALA A 86 -36.06 -0.93 -30.67
CA ALA A 86 -36.40 -2.33 -30.91
C ALA A 86 -36.03 -2.77 -32.33
N VAL A 87 -36.34 -1.95 -33.33
CA VAL A 87 -35.98 -2.19 -34.73
C VAL A 87 -34.46 -2.22 -34.91
N THR A 88 -33.75 -1.27 -34.32
CA THR A 88 -32.28 -1.24 -34.40
C THR A 88 -31.69 -2.50 -33.75
N ALA A 89 -32.17 -2.92 -32.58
CA ALA A 89 -31.70 -4.14 -31.92
C ALA A 89 -31.94 -5.40 -32.77
N ALA A 90 -33.11 -5.50 -33.41
CA ALA A 90 -33.47 -6.62 -34.28
C ALA A 90 -32.61 -6.66 -35.56
N VAL A 91 -32.49 -5.53 -36.28
CA VAL A 91 -31.72 -5.46 -37.54
C VAL A 91 -30.21 -5.66 -37.29
N THR A 92 -29.70 -5.21 -36.16
CA THR A 92 -28.27 -5.32 -35.82
C THR A 92 -27.92 -6.57 -35.00
N GLY A 93 -28.90 -7.44 -34.73
CA GLY A 93 -28.73 -8.77 -34.16
C GLY A 93 -28.30 -8.83 -32.69
N SER A 94 -28.38 -7.73 -31.93
CA SER A 94 -28.08 -7.76 -30.48
C SER A 94 -28.77 -6.65 -29.68
N PRO A 95 -28.95 -6.82 -28.35
CA PRO A 95 -29.55 -5.79 -27.51
C PRO A 95 -28.72 -4.50 -27.52
N LEU A 96 -29.38 -3.34 -27.50
CA LEU A 96 -28.71 -2.04 -27.35
C LEU A 96 -28.24 -1.86 -25.91
N THR A 97 -27.04 -1.31 -25.73
CA THR A 97 -26.52 -0.95 -24.41
C THR A 97 -26.72 0.54 -24.16
N ASP A 98 -27.44 0.90 -23.10
CA ASP A 98 -27.49 2.30 -22.65
C ASP A 98 -26.16 2.69 -22.00
N ARG A 99 -25.26 3.29 -22.78
CA ARG A 99 -23.95 3.71 -22.28
C ARG A 99 -24.05 4.94 -21.37
N ARG A 100 -25.14 5.71 -21.48
CA ARG A 100 -25.36 6.87 -20.61
C ARG A 100 -25.78 6.39 -19.23
N GLN A 101 -26.82 5.55 -19.15
CA GLN A 101 -27.25 4.94 -17.89
C GLN A 101 -26.11 4.15 -17.25
N ALA A 102 -25.38 3.33 -18.01
CA ALA A 102 -24.24 2.59 -17.48
C ALA A 102 -23.10 3.48 -16.95
N ARG A 103 -22.95 4.71 -17.46
CA ARG A 103 -21.99 5.69 -16.90
C ARG A 103 -22.54 6.36 -15.64
N GLU A 104 -23.81 6.74 -15.66
CA GLU A 104 -24.51 7.32 -14.50
C GLU A 104 -24.52 6.33 -13.33
N ASP A 105 -24.84 5.06 -13.57
CA ASP A 105 -24.82 3.98 -12.57
C ASP A 105 -23.42 3.77 -11.97
N ARG A 106 -22.37 3.83 -12.81
CA ARG A 106 -20.97 3.71 -12.32
C ARG A 106 -20.56 4.92 -11.50
N ALA A 107 -20.95 6.12 -11.92
CA ALA A 107 -20.66 7.34 -11.18
C ALA A 107 -21.37 7.33 -9.83
N ALA A 108 -22.66 6.96 -9.80
CA ALA A 108 -23.45 6.78 -8.59
C ALA A 108 -22.83 5.72 -7.67
N SER A 109 -22.50 4.53 -8.19
CA SER A 109 -21.85 3.47 -7.40
C SER A 109 -20.48 3.89 -6.86
N THR A 110 -19.72 4.69 -7.60
CA THR A 110 -18.43 5.21 -7.11
C THR A 110 -18.65 6.21 -5.98
N ALA A 111 -19.63 7.11 -6.13
CA ALA A 111 -19.98 8.06 -5.08
C ALA A 111 -20.50 7.37 -3.81
N GLU A 112 -21.32 6.32 -3.95
CA GLU A 112 -21.78 5.49 -2.83
C GLU A 112 -20.61 4.84 -2.08
N LEU A 113 -19.64 4.26 -2.80
CA LEU A 113 -18.47 3.63 -2.17
C LEU A 113 -17.57 4.64 -1.46
N LEU A 114 -17.38 5.83 -2.03
CA LEU A 114 -16.58 6.88 -1.39
C LEU A 114 -17.29 7.43 -0.14
N SER A 115 -18.61 7.63 -0.20
CA SER A 115 -19.41 8.03 0.96
C SER A 115 -19.38 6.98 2.07
N ALA A 116 -19.48 5.69 1.72
CA ALA A 116 -19.34 4.60 2.69
C ALA A 116 -17.94 4.57 3.33
N LEU A 117 -16.89 4.83 2.54
CA LEU A 117 -15.53 4.96 3.06
C LEU A 117 -15.41 6.16 4.02
N GLU A 118 -15.92 7.33 3.64
CA GLU A 118 -15.93 8.52 4.50
C GLU A 118 -16.61 8.27 5.85
N GLN A 119 -17.72 7.53 5.87
CA GLN A 119 -18.44 7.17 7.09
C GLN A 119 -17.71 6.12 7.94
N ALA A 120 -16.99 5.20 7.29
CA ALA A 120 -16.19 4.17 7.95
C ALA A 120 -14.91 4.74 8.60
N VAL A 121 -14.41 5.86 8.10
CA VAL A 121 -13.15 6.47 8.51
C VAL A 121 -13.39 7.32 9.76
N VAL A 122 -13.28 6.69 10.93
CA VAL A 122 -13.09 7.40 12.20
C VAL A 122 -11.60 7.52 12.45
N MET A 123 -10.92 8.33 11.62
CA MET A 123 -9.52 8.70 11.82
C MET A 123 -9.44 9.99 12.63
N GLY A 124 -8.29 10.26 13.25
CA GLY A 124 -8.07 11.39 14.15
C GLY A 124 -8.39 12.77 13.52
N PRO A 125 -7.40 13.55 13.04
CA PRO A 125 -7.68 14.84 12.44
C PRO A 125 -8.52 14.73 11.14
N PRO A 126 -9.51 15.60 10.90
CA PRO A 126 -10.30 15.60 9.65
C PRO A 126 -9.46 15.68 8.37
N ALA A 127 -8.29 16.33 8.43
CA ALA A 127 -7.36 16.41 7.30
C ALA A 127 -6.80 15.04 6.88
N GLN A 128 -6.53 14.14 7.83
CA GLN A 128 -6.05 12.79 7.53
C GLN A 128 -7.17 11.96 6.89
N ALA A 129 -8.40 12.07 7.39
CA ALA A 129 -9.58 11.42 6.81
C ALA A 129 -9.78 11.82 5.35
N GLN A 130 -9.71 13.13 5.06
CA GLN A 130 -9.81 13.67 3.70
C GLN A 130 -8.67 13.19 2.80
N ALA A 131 -7.42 13.23 3.29
CA ALA A 131 -6.25 12.76 2.54
C ALA A 131 -6.36 11.28 2.17
N PHE A 132 -6.90 10.45 3.08
CA PHE A 132 -7.10 9.02 2.84
C PHE A 132 -8.17 8.75 1.79
N VAL A 133 -9.34 9.37 1.91
CA VAL A 133 -10.42 9.21 0.93
C VAL A 133 -9.97 9.67 -0.46
N GLU A 134 -9.27 10.80 -0.56
CA GLU A 134 -8.75 11.30 -1.84
C GLU A 134 -7.66 10.37 -2.41
N SER A 135 -6.78 9.82 -1.56
CA SER A 135 -5.77 8.82 -1.96
C SER A 135 -6.43 7.56 -2.55
N ILE A 136 -7.52 7.07 -1.95
CA ILE A 136 -8.30 5.94 -2.47
C ILE A 136 -9.00 6.30 -3.79
N ARG A 137 -9.61 7.48 -3.87
CA ARG A 137 -10.26 7.98 -5.08
C ARG A 137 -9.30 8.04 -6.26
N LEU A 138 -8.12 8.65 -6.09
CA LEU A 138 -7.10 8.79 -7.13
C LEU A 138 -6.54 7.43 -7.59
N SER A 139 -6.43 6.47 -6.68
CA SER A 139 -5.93 5.13 -7.01
C SER A 139 -6.91 4.27 -7.84
N GLY A 140 -8.21 4.57 -7.73
CA GLY A 140 -9.27 3.78 -8.36
C GLY A 140 -9.37 2.34 -7.86
N VAL A 141 -8.82 2.01 -6.68
CA VAL A 141 -8.76 0.62 -6.20
C VAL A 141 -10.15 0.03 -5.93
N LEU A 142 -11.09 0.84 -5.45
CA LEU A 142 -12.47 0.41 -5.17
C LEU A 142 -13.24 0.14 -6.47
N THR A 143 -13.12 1.02 -7.46
CA THR A 143 -13.84 0.90 -8.73
C THR A 143 -13.34 -0.28 -9.56
N LYS A 144 -12.03 -0.57 -9.52
CA LYS A 144 -11.44 -1.75 -10.18
C LYS A 144 -11.86 -3.08 -9.55
N ALA A 145 -12.12 -3.10 -8.25
CA ALA A 145 -12.49 -4.33 -7.53
C ALA A 145 -13.97 -4.72 -7.74
N GLY A 146 -14.82 -3.77 -8.12
CA GLY A 146 -16.26 -3.97 -8.25
C GLY A 146 -17.01 -3.74 -6.94
N ARG A 147 -18.30 -3.40 -7.05
CA ARG A 147 -19.10 -2.88 -5.91
C ARG A 147 -19.14 -3.83 -4.71
N VAL A 148 -19.42 -5.11 -4.93
CA VAL A 148 -19.57 -6.09 -3.84
C VAL A 148 -18.28 -6.24 -3.03
N VAL A 149 -17.15 -6.46 -3.73
CA VAL A 149 -15.82 -6.61 -3.10
C VAL A 149 -15.39 -5.32 -2.40
N ALA A 150 -15.67 -4.17 -3.01
CA ALA A 150 -15.35 -2.88 -2.41
C ALA A 150 -16.15 -2.61 -1.14
N THR A 151 -17.47 -2.86 -1.14
CA THR A 151 -18.32 -2.69 0.04
C THR A 151 -17.86 -3.57 1.20
N GLU A 152 -17.59 -4.85 0.93
CA GLU A 152 -17.09 -5.78 1.95
C GLU A 152 -15.74 -5.33 2.52
N ALA A 153 -14.81 -4.92 1.66
CA ALA A 153 -13.50 -4.44 2.09
C ALA A 153 -13.57 -3.16 2.93
N ILE A 154 -14.51 -2.25 2.62
CA ILE A 154 -14.75 -1.04 3.43
C ILE A 154 -15.26 -1.45 4.82
N SER A 155 -16.20 -2.41 4.90
CA SER A 155 -16.71 -2.89 6.19
C SER A 155 -15.62 -3.55 7.04
N TRP A 156 -14.79 -4.41 6.44
CA TRP A 156 -13.66 -5.03 7.14
C TRP A 156 -12.60 -4.02 7.57
N PHE A 157 -12.31 -3.03 6.73
CA PHE A 157 -11.45 -1.90 7.11
C PHE A 157 -12.04 -1.16 8.32
N ALA A 158 -13.33 -0.81 8.30
CA ALA A 158 -13.98 -0.08 9.37
C ALA A 158 -13.87 -0.81 10.72
N LEU A 159 -14.13 -2.12 10.72
CA LEU A 159 -14.05 -2.96 11.91
C LEU A 159 -12.60 -3.04 12.42
N GLY A 160 -11.64 -3.36 11.55
CA GLY A 160 -10.22 -3.43 11.96
C GLY A 160 -9.68 -2.09 12.46
N TRP A 161 -10.06 -0.99 11.82
CA TRP A 161 -9.66 0.36 12.24
C TRP A 161 -10.27 0.75 13.59
N ALA A 162 -11.53 0.38 13.82
CA ALA A 162 -12.21 0.62 15.10
C ALA A 162 -11.52 -0.13 16.26
N GLU A 163 -11.05 -1.37 16.03
CA GLU A 163 -10.29 -2.13 17.03
C GLU A 163 -8.93 -1.49 17.37
N LEU A 164 -8.19 -0.99 16.36
CA LEU A 164 -6.95 -0.26 16.63
C LEU A 164 -7.21 1.02 17.42
N THR A 165 -8.27 1.74 17.08
CA THR A 165 -8.64 2.99 17.75
C THR A 165 -9.13 2.74 19.18
N SER A 166 -9.92 1.68 19.42
CA SER A 166 -10.45 1.34 20.75
C SER A 166 -9.35 0.91 21.71
N ALA A 167 -8.29 0.27 21.19
CA ALA A 167 -7.10 -0.09 21.93
C ALA A 167 -6.15 1.10 22.22
N LEU A 168 -6.53 2.33 21.84
CA LEU A 168 -5.73 3.55 22.01
C LEU A 168 -4.33 3.45 21.37
N VAL A 169 -4.20 2.64 20.31
CA VAL A 169 -2.93 2.39 19.63
C VAL A 169 -2.23 3.67 19.20
N PHE A 170 -2.98 4.64 18.67
CA PHE A 170 -2.43 5.87 18.11
C PHE A 170 -2.06 6.92 19.17
N ASP A 171 -2.45 6.71 20.44
CA ASP A 171 -2.18 7.61 21.55
C ASP A 171 -0.97 7.16 22.39
N ASP A 172 -0.49 5.92 22.18
CA ASP A 172 0.65 5.36 22.89
C ASP A 172 1.95 5.49 22.06
N PRO A 173 2.91 6.33 22.46
CA PRO A 173 4.18 6.51 21.74
C PRO A 173 5.06 5.25 21.74
N ASP A 174 4.78 4.30 22.63
CA ASP A 174 5.55 3.07 22.81
C ASP A 174 4.83 1.84 22.22
N ILE A 175 3.69 2.01 21.54
CA ILE A 175 2.87 0.90 21.01
C ILE A 175 3.61 -0.02 20.04
N GLU A 176 4.54 0.54 19.24
CA GLU A 176 5.39 -0.23 18.32
C GLU A 176 6.28 -1.23 19.09
N SER A 177 6.61 -0.88 20.33
CA SER A 177 7.40 -1.68 21.25
C SER A 177 6.54 -2.65 22.07
N ASN A 178 5.22 -2.58 22.02
CA ASN A 178 4.36 -3.54 22.70
C ASN A 178 3.08 -3.74 21.89
N PRO A 179 3.13 -4.57 20.83
CA PRO A 179 1.98 -4.72 19.96
C PRO A 179 0.79 -5.28 20.74
N VAL A 180 -0.39 -4.71 20.51
CA VAL A 180 -1.65 -5.10 21.15
C VAL A 180 -2.26 -6.32 20.47
N PHE A 181 -2.13 -6.41 19.14
CA PHE A 181 -2.76 -7.44 18.33
C PHE A 181 -1.74 -8.22 17.52
N GLY A 182 -2.03 -9.51 17.25
CA GLY A 182 -1.47 -10.18 16.08
C GLY A 182 -2.27 -9.82 14.81
N LEU A 183 -1.63 -9.74 13.64
CA LEU A 183 -2.33 -9.41 12.38
C LEU A 183 -3.46 -10.40 12.07
N GLY A 184 -3.24 -11.69 12.30
CA GLY A 184 -4.26 -12.72 12.14
C GLY A 184 -5.39 -12.63 13.18
N GLU A 185 -5.10 -12.15 14.39
CA GLU A 185 -6.11 -11.91 15.42
C GLU A 185 -6.99 -10.72 15.03
N LEU A 186 -6.38 -9.58 14.68
CA LEU A 186 -7.09 -8.40 14.19
C LEU A 186 -7.93 -8.73 12.96
N ALA A 187 -7.40 -9.53 12.03
CA ALA A 187 -8.12 -10.00 10.85
C ALA A 187 -9.32 -10.87 11.23
N THR A 188 -9.17 -11.77 12.21
CA THR A 188 -10.27 -12.64 12.67
C THR A 188 -11.38 -11.82 13.32
N ILE A 189 -11.03 -10.82 14.14
CA ILE A 189 -12.01 -9.92 14.77
C ILE A 189 -12.77 -9.13 13.71
N ALA A 190 -12.06 -8.55 12.73
CA ALA A 190 -12.66 -7.69 11.72
C ALA A 190 -13.41 -8.43 10.61
N THR A 191 -12.98 -9.65 10.26
CA THR A 191 -13.45 -10.34 9.04
C THR A 191 -13.97 -11.74 9.27
N GLY A 192 -13.84 -12.29 10.48
CA GLY A 192 -14.16 -13.68 10.81
C GLY A 192 -13.11 -14.69 10.32
N THR A 193 -12.01 -14.25 9.72
CA THR A 193 -10.91 -15.09 9.25
C THR A 193 -9.55 -14.46 9.50
N ALA A 194 -8.55 -15.27 9.87
CA ALA A 194 -7.17 -14.79 10.08
C ALA A 194 -6.50 -14.24 8.81
N HIS A 195 -7.10 -14.48 7.63
CA HIS A 195 -6.56 -14.09 6.32
C HIS A 195 -7.21 -12.81 5.75
N GLY A 196 -8.05 -12.13 6.53
CA GLY A 196 -8.77 -10.92 6.09
C GLY A 196 -7.86 -9.76 5.71
N PHE A 197 -6.69 -9.66 6.34
CA PHE A 197 -5.67 -8.63 6.10
C PHE A 197 -4.40 -9.14 5.44
N ASP A 198 -4.45 -10.31 4.78
CA ASP A 198 -3.32 -10.82 4.00
C ASP A 198 -2.92 -9.86 2.87
N GLU A 199 -1.64 -9.93 2.50
CA GLU A 199 -1.07 -9.11 1.42
C GLU A 199 -1.84 -9.33 0.10
N GLY A 200 -2.15 -8.23 -0.59
CA GLY A 200 -2.95 -8.23 -1.82
C GLY A 200 -4.47 -8.10 -1.62
N ARG A 201 -5.01 -8.37 -0.42
CA ARG A 201 -6.43 -8.12 -0.12
C ARG A 201 -6.75 -6.63 -0.18
N LEU A 202 -7.98 -6.29 -0.60
CA LEU A 202 -8.40 -4.89 -0.68
C LEU A 202 -8.46 -4.24 0.70
N ALA A 203 -8.99 -4.94 1.71
CA ALA A 203 -9.04 -4.43 3.08
C ALA A 203 -7.65 -4.15 3.66
N ALA A 204 -6.67 -5.05 3.43
CA ALA A 204 -5.27 -4.83 3.81
C ALA A 204 -4.69 -3.56 3.16
N ARG A 205 -4.96 -3.34 1.86
CA ARG A 205 -4.52 -2.13 1.15
C ARG A 205 -5.15 -0.85 1.70
N LEU A 206 -6.40 -0.90 2.17
CA LEU A 206 -7.06 0.23 2.83
C LEU A 206 -6.38 0.53 4.17
N MET A 207 -6.15 -0.49 5.01
CA MET A 207 -5.47 -0.36 6.30
C MET A 207 -4.07 0.24 6.13
N VAL A 208 -3.24 -0.33 5.25
CA VAL A 208 -1.86 0.14 5.02
C VAL A 208 -1.82 1.59 4.54
N ARG A 209 -2.75 2.00 3.68
CA ARG A 209 -2.86 3.40 3.23
C ARG A 209 -3.29 4.34 4.35
N ALA A 210 -4.23 3.92 5.17
CA ALA A 210 -4.66 4.69 6.34
C ALA A 210 -3.50 4.86 7.33
N LEU A 211 -2.79 3.77 7.68
CA LEU A 211 -1.61 3.81 8.55
C LEU A 211 -0.49 4.70 8.01
N ALA A 212 -0.19 4.62 6.71
CA ALA A 212 0.81 5.48 6.08
C ALA A 212 0.46 6.97 6.25
N ILE A 213 -0.82 7.34 6.08
CA ILE A 213 -1.28 8.73 6.28
C ILE A 213 -1.27 9.12 7.75
N THR A 214 -1.69 8.24 8.65
CA THR A 214 -1.70 8.48 10.10
C THR A 214 -0.29 8.77 10.61
N PHE A 215 0.71 8.06 10.09
CA PHE A 215 2.09 8.19 10.51
C PHE A 215 2.96 9.11 9.64
N ASP A 216 2.36 9.82 8.69
CA ASP A 216 3.05 10.70 7.72
C ASP A 216 4.20 10.00 6.95
N GLU A 217 3.94 8.78 6.47
CA GLU A 217 4.88 7.96 5.70
C GLU A 217 4.40 7.69 4.27
N PRO A 218 5.32 7.44 3.32
CA PRO A 218 4.94 6.99 1.99
C PRO A 218 4.23 5.63 2.04
N VAL A 219 3.21 5.45 1.19
CA VAL A 219 2.50 4.17 1.07
C VAL A 219 3.46 3.12 0.50
N PRO A 220 3.76 2.03 1.22
CA PRO A 220 4.69 1.01 0.74
C PRO A 220 4.06 0.18 -0.38
N ALA A 221 4.93 -0.36 -1.25
CA ALA A 221 4.51 -1.23 -2.34
C ALA A 221 4.17 -2.65 -1.84
N ALA A 222 5.01 -3.24 -0.98
CA ALA A 222 4.90 -4.59 -0.45
C ALA A 222 5.97 -4.86 0.62
N GLY A 223 5.88 -6.02 1.30
CA GLY A 223 7.02 -6.58 2.04
C GLY A 223 7.33 -5.92 3.38
N GLN A 224 8.62 -5.68 3.66
CA GLN A 224 9.09 -5.26 4.99
C GLN A 224 8.51 -3.91 5.43
N ASP A 225 8.37 -2.94 4.53
CA ASP A 225 7.80 -1.63 4.88
C ASP A 225 6.31 -1.74 5.27
N THR A 226 5.57 -2.65 4.64
CA THR A 226 4.19 -2.96 5.03
C THR A 226 4.12 -3.55 6.43
N ARG A 227 5.04 -4.48 6.77
CA ARG A 227 5.11 -5.07 8.13
C ARG A 227 5.44 -4.00 9.17
N ARG A 228 6.39 -3.11 8.87
CA ARG A 228 6.75 -1.98 9.74
C ARG A 228 5.55 -1.09 10.04
N LEU A 229 4.70 -0.79 9.06
CA LEU A 229 3.50 0.04 9.30
C LEU A 229 2.51 -0.66 10.25
N TRP A 230 2.30 -1.96 10.08
CA TRP A 230 1.48 -2.75 11.01
C TRP A 230 2.07 -2.74 12.42
N GLU A 231 3.37 -2.97 12.54
CA GLU A 231 4.08 -2.97 13.82
C GLU A 231 4.00 -1.60 14.51
N ARG A 232 4.15 -0.49 13.76
CA ARG A 232 3.94 0.87 14.27
C ARG A 232 2.52 1.13 14.76
N ALA A 233 1.55 0.41 14.21
CA ALA A 233 0.17 0.41 14.67
C ALA A 233 -0.09 -0.62 15.79
N GLY A 234 0.95 -1.10 16.47
CA GLY A 234 0.79 -2.09 17.53
C GLY A 234 0.26 -3.44 17.03
N VAL A 235 0.43 -3.75 15.75
CA VAL A 235 0.00 -5.03 15.16
C VAL A 235 1.23 -5.85 14.79
N ALA A 236 1.51 -6.89 15.55
CA ALA A 236 2.56 -7.84 15.22
C ALA A 236 2.12 -8.70 14.03
N THR A 237 2.92 -8.72 12.96
CA THR A 237 2.65 -9.62 11.84
C THR A 237 2.90 -11.08 12.21
N ASP A 238 3.81 -11.31 13.17
CA ASP A 238 4.00 -12.55 13.92
C ASP A 238 4.82 -12.25 15.21
N ASP A 239 4.55 -12.96 16.30
CA ASP A 239 5.13 -12.67 17.63
C ASP A 239 6.41 -13.48 17.96
N VAL A 240 6.78 -14.46 17.14
CA VAL A 240 7.84 -15.46 17.44
C VAL A 240 8.93 -15.58 16.39
N SER A 241 8.64 -15.23 15.14
CA SER A 241 9.55 -15.32 14.00
C SER A 241 10.43 -14.08 13.89
N GLY A 242 9.89 -12.91 14.27
CA GLY A 242 10.67 -11.70 14.43
C GLY A 242 11.55 -11.81 15.68
N THR A 243 12.87 -11.70 15.51
CA THR A 243 13.81 -11.76 16.64
C THR A 243 14.73 -10.55 16.67
N ALA A 244 15.17 -10.19 17.88
CA ALA A 244 16.27 -9.28 18.13
C ALA A 244 17.50 -10.10 18.53
N MET A 245 18.61 -9.94 17.82
CA MET A 245 19.84 -10.65 18.15
C MET A 245 20.66 -9.81 19.14
N THR A 246 21.05 -10.43 20.25
CA THR A 246 21.75 -9.76 21.34
C THR A 246 22.96 -10.56 21.80
N TRP A 247 23.96 -9.87 22.31
CA TRP A 247 25.19 -10.44 22.87
C TRP A 247 25.50 -9.78 24.22
N GLY A 248 25.88 -10.59 25.21
CA GLY A 248 26.45 -10.09 26.46
C GLY A 248 25.51 -9.27 27.33
N PHE A 249 24.19 -9.32 27.11
CA PHE A 249 23.22 -8.60 27.93
C PHE A 249 23.16 -9.22 29.33
N ARG A 250 23.32 -8.37 30.35
CA ARG A 250 23.25 -8.76 31.77
C ARG A 250 22.26 -7.87 32.51
N PRO A 251 20.94 -8.07 32.32
CA PRO A 251 19.91 -7.35 33.05
C PRO A 251 20.15 -7.39 34.57
N PRO A 252 20.00 -6.27 35.30
CA PRO A 252 20.30 -6.22 36.74
C PRO A 252 19.19 -6.81 37.62
N GLY A 253 18.00 -7.02 37.07
CA GLY A 253 16.86 -7.57 37.80
C GLY A 253 17.11 -8.98 38.38
N VAL A 254 16.35 -9.33 39.42
CA VAL A 254 16.41 -10.66 40.08
C VAL A 254 15.36 -11.64 39.57
N ASN A 255 14.53 -11.24 38.60
CA ASN A 255 13.49 -12.09 38.04
C ASN A 255 14.10 -13.26 37.23
N ARG A 256 13.29 -14.30 36.96
CA ARG A 256 13.75 -15.51 36.25
C ARG A 256 14.29 -15.21 34.86
N TRP A 257 13.70 -14.23 34.17
CA TRP A 257 14.12 -13.84 32.83
C TRP A 257 15.53 -13.20 32.85
N ALA A 258 15.79 -12.28 33.78
CA ALA A 258 17.09 -11.66 33.97
C ALA A 258 18.18 -12.69 34.33
N THR A 259 17.85 -13.68 35.17
CA THR A 259 18.76 -14.81 35.46
C THR A 259 19.06 -15.63 34.21
N MET A 260 18.04 -15.99 33.42
CA MET A 260 18.23 -16.71 32.15
C MET A 260 19.10 -15.93 31.16
N MET A 261 18.93 -14.60 31.06
CA MET A 261 19.78 -13.76 30.22
C MET A 261 21.24 -13.77 30.66
N ARG A 262 21.50 -13.69 31.97
CA ARG A 262 22.87 -13.80 32.52
C ARG A 262 23.48 -15.17 32.26
N GLU A 263 22.72 -16.26 32.39
CA GLU A 263 23.19 -17.61 32.07
C GLU A 263 23.56 -17.75 30.58
N ARG A 264 22.74 -17.20 29.68
CA ARG A 264 23.06 -17.17 28.23
C ARG A 264 24.33 -16.36 27.95
N ALA A 265 24.52 -15.24 28.64
CA ALA A 265 25.74 -14.44 28.54
C ALA A 265 26.97 -15.18 29.10
N ASP A 266 26.84 -15.89 30.22
CA ASP A 266 27.92 -16.70 30.82
C ASP A 266 28.35 -17.86 29.91
N LEU A 267 27.42 -18.41 29.13
CA LEU A 267 27.69 -19.44 28.12
C LEU A 267 28.29 -18.87 26.82
N GLY A 268 28.35 -17.54 26.66
CA GLY A 268 28.83 -16.90 25.44
C GLY A 268 27.89 -17.14 24.24
N LEU A 269 26.57 -17.11 24.46
CA LEU A 269 25.57 -17.35 23.41
C LEU A 269 25.03 -16.04 22.83
N VAL A 270 24.98 -15.97 21.49
CA VAL A 270 24.09 -15.04 20.82
C VAL A 270 22.65 -15.39 21.18
N THR A 271 21.92 -14.42 21.72
CA THR A 271 20.56 -14.61 22.22
C THR A 271 19.55 -13.93 21.29
N HIS A 272 18.62 -14.71 20.76
CA HIS A 272 17.47 -14.20 20.02
C HIS A 272 16.32 -13.94 21.00
N LEU A 273 15.82 -12.72 21.01
CA LEU A 273 14.65 -12.32 21.79
C LEU A 273 13.45 -12.15 20.86
N THR A 274 12.30 -12.70 21.23
CA THR A 274 11.03 -12.53 20.51
C THR A 274 10.13 -11.50 21.21
N VAL A 275 9.14 -10.97 20.49
CA VAL A 275 8.09 -10.13 21.11
C VAL A 275 7.40 -10.90 22.25
N GLN A 276 7.10 -12.19 22.03
CA GLN A 276 6.50 -13.05 23.05
C GLN A 276 7.35 -13.13 24.33
N GLU A 277 8.67 -13.29 24.21
CA GLU A 277 9.58 -13.36 25.37
C GLU A 277 9.58 -12.03 26.13
N LEU A 278 9.66 -10.90 25.43
CA LEU A 278 9.66 -9.57 26.06
C LEU A 278 8.35 -9.24 26.77
N ARG A 279 7.20 -9.62 26.20
CA ARG A 279 5.89 -9.48 26.87
C ARG A 279 5.77 -10.29 28.15
N LYS A 280 6.50 -11.41 28.28
CA LYS A 280 6.51 -12.23 29.50
C LYS A 280 7.51 -11.75 30.54
N ALA A 281 8.46 -10.92 30.14
CA ALA A 281 9.55 -10.50 30.99
C ALA A 281 9.18 -9.35 31.94
N ASP A 282 8.08 -8.61 31.67
CA ASP A 282 7.48 -7.48 32.42
C ASP A 282 8.47 -6.49 33.08
N ASP A 283 8.38 -5.18 32.75
CA ASP A 283 9.23 -4.11 33.32
C ASP A 283 10.75 -4.40 33.18
N VAL A 284 11.17 -4.61 31.93
CA VAL A 284 12.52 -5.08 31.61
C VAL A 284 13.53 -3.95 31.61
N THR A 285 14.44 -3.97 32.58
CA THR A 285 15.71 -3.22 32.51
C THR A 285 16.77 -4.11 31.84
N PHE A 286 17.12 -3.82 30.59
CA PHE A 286 18.09 -4.63 29.83
C PHE A 286 19.55 -4.47 30.27
N ALA A 287 19.91 -3.27 30.74
CA ALA A 287 21.23 -2.91 31.22
C ALA A 287 21.12 -1.78 32.27
N GLU A 288 22.16 -1.60 33.08
CA GLU A 288 22.19 -0.57 34.12
C GLU A 288 22.06 0.85 33.52
N PRO A 289 21.24 1.75 34.11
CA PRO A 289 21.19 3.15 33.70
C PRO A 289 22.59 3.79 33.73
N GLY A 290 22.93 4.58 32.71
CA GLY A 290 24.26 5.19 32.55
C GLY A 290 25.32 4.27 31.96
N SER A 291 25.01 2.99 31.70
CA SER A 291 25.89 2.09 30.95
C SER A 291 25.89 2.40 29.44
N VAL A 292 26.80 1.74 28.72
CA VAL A 292 26.88 1.80 27.25
C VAL A 292 26.50 0.44 26.68
N VAL A 293 25.63 0.44 25.67
CA VAL A 293 25.36 -0.71 24.82
C VAL A 293 25.69 -0.34 23.39
N PHE A 294 26.41 -1.22 22.69
CA PHE A 294 26.68 -1.05 21.27
C PHE A 294 25.51 -1.62 20.46
N ALA A 295 25.30 -1.07 19.26
CA ALA A 295 24.30 -1.54 18.33
C ALA A 295 24.86 -1.53 16.90
N CYS A 296 24.55 -2.56 16.13
CA CYS A 296 24.99 -2.70 14.73
C CYS A 296 23.83 -3.10 13.83
N GLU A 297 23.97 -2.90 12.52
CA GLU A 297 23.00 -3.32 11.53
C GLU A 297 23.14 -4.81 11.18
N ASN A 298 24.36 -5.31 11.09
CA ASN A 298 24.71 -6.52 10.39
C ASN A 298 25.04 -7.66 11.37
N PRO A 299 24.45 -8.86 11.20
CA PRO A 299 24.75 -10.02 12.03
C PRO A 299 26.22 -10.45 11.99
N GLN A 300 26.99 -10.10 10.96
CA GLN A 300 28.42 -10.39 10.88
C GLN A 300 29.24 -9.69 11.96
N ILE A 301 28.84 -8.47 12.38
CA ILE A 301 29.48 -7.77 13.50
C ILE A 301 29.24 -8.54 14.79
N LEU A 302 28.01 -8.99 15.02
CA LEU A 302 27.64 -9.81 16.17
C LEU A 302 28.40 -11.15 16.19
N SER A 303 28.55 -11.79 15.02
CA SER A 303 29.34 -13.02 14.88
C SER A 303 30.82 -12.79 15.21
N ALA A 304 31.40 -11.67 14.76
CA ALA A 304 32.78 -11.30 15.08
C ALA A 304 32.97 -11.02 16.57
N ALA A 305 32.05 -10.25 17.17
CA ALA A 305 32.01 -9.97 18.60
C ALA A 305 31.92 -11.27 19.43
N ALA A 306 31.06 -12.21 19.02
CA ALA A 306 30.90 -13.50 19.69
C ALA A 306 32.17 -14.37 19.60
N ARG A 307 32.80 -14.46 18.42
CA ARG A 307 34.06 -15.21 18.22
C ARG A 307 35.21 -14.64 19.03
N ALA A 308 35.24 -13.32 19.20
CA ALA A 308 36.26 -12.63 20.00
C ALA A 308 35.94 -12.60 21.51
N ALA A 309 34.77 -13.11 21.92
CA ALA A 309 34.28 -13.09 23.29
C ALA A 309 34.34 -11.68 23.93
N VAL A 310 33.82 -10.68 23.21
CA VAL A 310 33.82 -9.29 23.73
C VAL A 310 33.00 -9.20 25.02
N ASN A 311 33.47 -8.37 25.96
CA ASN A 311 32.86 -8.24 27.28
C ASN A 311 31.82 -7.11 27.37
N VAL A 312 31.47 -6.48 26.25
CA VAL A 312 30.48 -5.40 26.17
C VAL A 312 29.17 -5.89 25.54
N PRO A 313 28.01 -5.39 25.98
CA PRO A 313 26.73 -5.75 25.40
C PRO A 313 26.54 -5.15 24.00
N LEU A 314 25.98 -5.94 23.08
CA LEU A 314 25.74 -5.58 21.68
C LEU A 314 24.35 -6.05 21.22
N VAL A 315 23.58 -5.18 20.57
CA VAL A 315 22.32 -5.53 19.91
C VAL A 315 22.45 -5.36 18.39
N CYS A 316 21.91 -6.31 17.62
CA CYS A 316 21.92 -6.28 16.17
C CYS A 316 20.50 -6.10 15.63
N LEU A 317 20.31 -5.12 14.74
CA LEU A 317 19.03 -4.87 14.09
C LEU A 317 18.74 -5.85 12.94
N SER A 318 19.76 -6.39 12.28
CA SER A 318 19.66 -7.23 11.08
C SER A 318 19.00 -6.51 9.90
N GLY A 319 19.69 -5.50 9.37
CA GLY A 319 19.15 -4.60 8.34
C GLY A 319 18.23 -3.54 8.94
N GLN A 320 17.05 -3.35 8.34
CA GLN A 320 16.06 -2.33 8.76
C GLN A 320 15.51 -2.50 10.20
N GLY A 321 15.79 -3.62 10.86
CA GLY A 321 15.32 -3.90 12.22
C GLY A 321 13.93 -4.51 12.27
N SER A 322 13.78 -5.60 13.03
CA SER A 322 12.48 -6.12 13.44
C SER A 322 11.85 -5.22 14.52
N ALA A 323 10.52 -5.26 14.71
CA ALA A 323 9.86 -4.56 15.81
C ALA A 323 10.51 -4.84 17.17
N VAL A 324 10.81 -6.11 17.45
CA VAL A 324 11.46 -6.51 18.70
C VAL A 324 12.88 -5.93 18.84
N ALA A 325 13.66 -5.81 17.76
CA ALA A 325 14.98 -5.19 17.81
C ALA A 325 14.89 -3.70 18.15
N TRP A 326 13.93 -3.01 17.53
CA TRP A 326 13.64 -1.62 17.84
C TRP A 326 13.04 -1.41 19.24
N GLN A 327 12.25 -2.36 19.75
CA GLN A 327 11.76 -2.37 21.12
C GLN A 327 12.93 -2.45 22.11
N VAL A 328 13.85 -3.40 21.93
CA VAL A 328 15.04 -3.53 22.78
C VAL A 328 15.85 -2.23 22.77
N LEU A 329 16.14 -1.69 21.58
CA LEU A 329 16.90 -0.45 21.42
C LEU A 329 16.25 0.73 22.15
N ARG A 330 14.94 0.94 21.97
CA ARG A 330 14.23 2.04 22.61
C ARG A 330 14.09 1.86 24.12
N THR A 331 13.87 0.64 24.59
CA THR A 331 13.82 0.37 26.04
C THR A 331 15.16 0.64 26.70
N LEU A 332 16.29 0.32 26.04
CA LEU A 332 17.61 0.72 26.52
C LEU A 332 17.73 2.24 26.67
N ILE A 333 17.38 2.99 25.62
CA ILE A 333 17.50 4.45 25.64
C ILE A 333 16.59 5.09 26.69
N ARG A 334 15.32 4.67 26.76
CA ARG A 334 14.37 5.12 27.80
C ARG A 334 14.86 4.78 29.21
N GLY A 335 15.54 3.64 29.36
CA GLY A 335 16.18 3.20 30.60
C GLY A 335 17.45 3.98 30.97
N GLY A 336 17.83 5.01 30.21
CA GLY A 336 19.01 5.83 30.48
C GLY A 336 20.33 5.20 30.04
N VAL A 337 20.30 4.20 29.16
CA VAL A 337 21.50 3.58 28.57
C VAL A 337 21.94 4.37 27.35
N THR A 338 23.24 4.61 27.22
CA THR A 338 23.80 5.20 25.99
C THR A 338 23.92 4.11 24.93
N VAL A 339 23.07 4.17 23.91
CA VAL A 339 23.15 3.24 22.76
C VAL A 339 24.02 3.84 21.66
N ARG A 340 25.17 3.20 21.40
CA ARG A 340 26.14 3.57 20.35
C ARG A 340 25.88 2.75 19.10
N TYR A 341 25.39 3.37 18.03
CA TYR A 341 24.96 2.66 16.84
C TYR A 341 25.86 2.89 15.62
N HIS A 342 26.27 1.79 14.99
CA HIS A 342 26.90 1.76 13.68
C HIS A 342 25.96 1.09 12.67
N GLY A 343 26.07 1.48 11.40
CA GLY A 343 25.29 0.91 10.31
C GLY A 343 26.02 1.11 8.99
N ASP A 344 25.44 0.63 7.89
CA ASP A 344 26.07 0.73 6.59
C ASP A 344 26.24 2.20 6.14
N PHE A 345 27.35 2.48 5.45
CA PHE A 345 27.52 3.75 4.73
C PHE A 345 26.88 3.67 3.34
N ASP A 346 25.55 3.62 3.33
CA ASP A 346 24.71 3.81 2.16
C ASP A 346 23.46 4.65 2.51
N TRP A 347 22.61 4.96 1.52
CA TRP A 347 21.42 5.79 1.78
C TRP A 347 20.37 5.10 2.66
N PRO A 348 20.07 3.79 2.51
CA PRO A 348 19.25 3.05 3.45
C PRO A 348 19.78 3.00 4.90
N GLY A 349 21.07 2.74 5.10
CA GLY A 349 21.76 2.72 6.39
C GLY A 349 21.73 4.08 7.07
N VAL A 350 21.93 5.17 6.32
CA VAL A 350 21.75 6.54 6.84
C VAL A 350 20.32 6.79 7.37
N LEU A 351 19.29 6.17 6.78
CA LEU A 351 17.92 6.28 7.32
C LEU A 351 17.78 5.55 8.67
N ILE A 352 18.42 4.39 8.83
CA ILE A 352 18.42 3.65 10.09
C ILE A 352 19.14 4.45 11.17
N VAL A 353 20.32 5.00 10.88
CA VAL A 353 21.09 5.84 11.81
C VAL A 353 20.25 7.04 12.26
N ASN A 354 19.61 7.75 11.33
CA ASN A 354 18.70 8.85 11.65
C ASN A 354 17.59 8.42 12.61
N ARG A 355 16.99 7.25 12.39
CA ARG A 355 15.93 6.70 13.25
C ARG A 355 16.42 6.35 14.65
N VAL A 356 17.63 5.78 14.76
CA VAL A 356 18.27 5.51 16.06
C VAL A 356 18.56 6.81 16.82
N LEU A 357 19.13 7.81 16.13
CA LEU A 357 19.42 9.13 16.71
C LEU A 357 18.14 9.84 17.17
N PHE A 358 17.07 9.77 16.37
CA PHE A 358 15.77 10.32 16.75
C PHE A 358 15.20 9.66 18.00
N SER A 359 15.52 8.39 18.23
CA SER A 359 15.15 7.66 19.45
C SER A 359 16.04 7.98 20.66
N GLY A 360 17.11 8.78 20.48
CA GLY A 360 18.06 9.19 21.53
C GLY A 360 19.38 8.40 21.55
N GLY A 361 19.66 7.58 20.53
CA GLY A 361 20.96 6.92 20.36
C GLY A 361 22.05 7.91 19.92
N VAL A 362 23.29 7.43 19.84
CA VAL A 362 24.45 8.22 19.40
C VAL A 362 25.24 7.48 18.31
N PRO A 363 25.90 8.19 17.38
CA PRO A 363 26.61 7.54 16.29
C PRO A 363 27.88 6.86 16.80
N TRP A 364 28.20 5.70 16.24
CA TRP A 364 29.42 4.94 16.48
C TRP A 364 30.15 4.73 15.16
N ARG A 365 31.35 5.30 15.01
CA ARG A 365 32.14 5.22 13.77
C ARG A 365 31.35 5.59 12.50
N MET A 366 30.43 6.55 12.62
CA MET A 366 29.58 7.02 11.53
C MET A 366 29.93 8.46 11.12
N GLY A 367 31.18 8.90 11.23
CA GLY A 367 31.63 10.22 10.77
C GLY A 367 32.12 10.23 9.31
N ALA A 368 32.32 11.43 8.76
CA ALA A 368 32.93 11.62 7.44
C ALA A 368 34.36 11.07 7.36
N ASP A 369 35.12 11.19 8.45
CA ASP A 369 36.47 10.63 8.55
C ASP A 369 36.44 9.11 8.58
N ASP A 370 35.48 8.52 9.31
CA ASP A 370 35.28 7.06 9.35
C ASP A 370 34.92 6.54 7.95
N TYR A 371 34.00 7.20 7.23
CA TYR A 371 33.66 6.85 5.84
C TYR A 371 34.85 6.97 4.89
N THR A 372 35.63 8.04 5.02
CA THR A 372 36.81 8.26 4.17
C THR A 372 37.83 7.14 4.37
N ALA A 373 38.08 6.75 5.63
CA ALA A 373 38.95 5.63 5.95
C ALA A 373 38.40 4.29 5.45
N ALA A 374 37.09 4.07 5.53
CA ALA A 374 36.45 2.83 5.10
C ALA A 374 36.40 2.69 3.57
N SER A 375 36.10 3.77 2.84
CA SER A 375 35.91 3.77 1.38
C SER A 375 37.16 3.42 0.56
N ILE A 376 38.36 3.49 1.15
CA ILE A 376 39.62 3.11 0.48
C ILE A 376 40.01 1.64 0.69
N THR A 377 39.23 0.88 1.46
CA THR A 377 39.59 -0.50 1.84
C THR A 377 39.26 -1.54 0.76
N GLY A 378 38.49 -1.19 -0.27
CA GLY A 378 38.17 -2.11 -1.35
C GLY A 378 37.36 -1.46 -2.48
N PRO A 379 37.11 -2.22 -3.55
CA PRO A 379 36.11 -1.82 -4.53
C PRO A 379 34.71 -1.95 -3.91
N PHE A 380 33.92 -0.89 -4.03
CA PHE A 380 32.55 -0.84 -3.54
C PHE A 380 31.60 -0.52 -4.70
N GLU A 381 30.37 -1.00 -4.57
CA GLU A 381 29.31 -0.62 -5.52
C GLU A 381 28.95 0.87 -5.37
N PRO A 382 28.45 1.51 -6.43
CA PRO A 382 27.89 2.86 -6.35
C PRO A 382 26.75 2.96 -5.33
N LEU A 383 26.57 4.15 -4.75
CA LEU A 383 25.41 4.42 -3.90
C LEU A 383 24.13 4.39 -4.77
N ASP A 384 23.09 3.70 -4.29
CA ASP A 384 21.78 3.69 -4.94
C ASP A 384 20.76 4.55 -4.18
N GLY A 385 19.95 5.27 -4.95
CA GLY A 385 18.90 6.14 -4.42
C GLY A 385 19.30 7.59 -4.15
N ALA A 386 18.39 8.32 -3.51
CA ALA A 386 18.54 9.75 -3.27
C ALA A 386 19.39 10.04 -2.02
N ARG A 387 20.25 11.06 -2.14
CA ARG A 387 21.04 11.61 -1.05
C ARG A 387 20.21 11.85 0.21
N ARG A 388 20.72 11.41 1.35
CA ARG A 388 20.10 11.57 2.67
C ARG A 388 20.90 12.52 3.57
N PRO A 389 20.23 13.33 4.41
CA PRO A 389 20.91 14.19 5.37
C PRO A 389 21.54 13.37 6.51
N THR A 390 22.67 13.85 7.00
CA THR A 390 23.44 13.26 8.11
C THR A 390 23.59 14.32 9.21
N PRO A 391 22.54 14.57 10.03
CA PRO A 391 22.54 15.67 11.01
C PRO A 391 23.60 15.53 12.11
N TRP A 392 24.15 14.33 12.32
CA TRP A 392 25.25 14.10 13.26
C TRP A 392 26.62 14.50 12.69
N ASP A 393 26.75 14.59 11.36
CA ASP A 393 27.95 15.06 10.66
C ASP A 393 27.57 15.57 9.25
N GLU A 394 27.50 16.90 9.09
CA GLU A 394 27.11 17.55 7.84
C GLU A 394 28.07 17.30 6.66
N HIS A 395 29.28 16.80 6.92
CA HIS A 395 30.26 16.48 5.89
C HIS A 395 30.05 15.08 5.31
N LEU A 396 29.54 14.12 6.10
CA LEU A 396 29.42 12.72 5.71
C LEU A 396 28.62 12.55 4.42
N SER A 397 27.39 13.07 4.38
CA SER A 397 26.51 12.96 3.20
C SER A 397 27.15 13.52 1.91
N ARG A 398 27.92 14.61 2.02
CA ARG A 398 28.64 15.20 0.87
C ARG A 398 29.84 14.34 0.45
N MET A 399 30.54 13.75 1.40
CA MET A 399 31.66 12.84 1.12
C MET A 399 31.16 11.56 0.46
N MET A 400 30.07 10.98 0.96
CA MET A 400 29.41 9.82 0.35
C MET A 400 29.00 10.08 -1.10
N GLU A 401 28.32 11.20 -1.37
CA GLU A 401 27.91 11.58 -2.73
C GLU A 401 29.11 11.78 -3.69
N ARG A 402 30.22 12.34 -3.20
CA ARG A 402 31.43 12.56 -4.01
C ARG A 402 32.21 11.29 -4.29
N THR A 403 32.39 10.45 -3.29
CA THR A 403 33.14 9.19 -3.41
C THR A 403 32.32 8.13 -4.13
N ASN A 404 30.99 8.17 -3.97
CA ASN A 404 30.01 7.26 -4.57
C ASN A 404 30.34 5.78 -4.34
N ALA A 405 30.64 5.45 -3.08
CA ALA A 405 30.93 4.08 -2.63
C ALA A 405 29.98 3.68 -1.50
N ALA A 406 29.21 2.62 -1.70
CA ALA A 406 28.40 1.97 -0.67
C ALA A 406 29.28 1.03 0.16
N VAL A 407 29.56 1.41 1.41
CA VAL A 407 30.45 0.64 2.29
C VAL A 407 29.64 -0.06 3.36
N HIS A 408 29.57 -1.40 3.28
CA HIS A 408 28.89 -2.23 4.27
C HIS A 408 29.73 -2.44 5.55
N GLU A 409 29.07 -2.70 6.68
CA GLU A 409 29.70 -2.88 7.98
C GLU A 409 30.82 -3.96 7.98
N GLU A 410 30.75 -4.99 7.11
CA GLU A 410 31.81 -6.01 7.00
C GLU A 410 33.18 -5.43 6.63
N ALA A 411 33.21 -4.33 5.86
CA ALA A 411 34.45 -3.69 5.47
C ALA A 411 35.20 -3.08 6.66
N VAL A 412 34.48 -2.74 7.73
CA VAL A 412 35.01 -2.08 8.93
C VAL A 412 34.93 -2.97 10.18
N VAL A 413 34.62 -4.26 10.03
CA VAL A 413 34.54 -5.25 11.12
C VAL A 413 35.68 -5.14 12.11
N ASN A 414 36.93 -5.02 11.64
CA ASN A 414 38.10 -5.01 12.50
C ASN A 414 38.22 -3.72 13.32
N ILE A 415 37.74 -2.60 12.77
CA ILE A 415 37.72 -1.30 13.47
C ILE A 415 36.68 -1.35 14.58
N LEU A 416 35.46 -1.79 14.25
CA LEU A 416 34.37 -1.94 15.21
C LEU A 416 34.75 -2.93 16.32
N LEU A 417 35.33 -4.07 15.96
CA LEU A 417 35.77 -5.07 16.93
C LEU A 417 36.87 -4.51 17.85
N GLY A 418 37.75 -3.65 17.35
CA GLY A 418 38.74 -2.94 18.15
C GLY A 418 38.10 -2.07 19.24
N ASP A 419 37.01 -1.36 18.92
CA ASP A 419 36.27 -0.55 19.91
C ASP A 419 35.52 -1.44 20.93
N LEU A 420 35.05 -2.62 20.53
CA LEU A 420 34.34 -3.56 21.42
C LEU A 420 35.29 -4.32 22.37
N LEU A 421 36.57 -4.39 22.05
CA LEU A 421 37.61 -5.05 22.85
C LEU A 421 38.38 -4.09 23.77
N ALA A 422 38.25 -2.78 23.55
CA ALA A 422 38.86 -1.74 24.36
C ALA A 422 38.15 -1.60 25.72
#